data_AF-A0AAV7LNP1-F1
#
_entry.id   AF-A0AAV7LNP1-F1
#
_cell.length_a   1.000
_cell.length_b   1.000
_cell.length_c   1.000
_cell.angle_alpha   90.00
_cell.angle_beta   90.00
_cell.angle_gamma   90.00
#
_symmetry.space_group_name_H-M   'P 1'
#
loop_
_entity.id
_entity.type
_entity.pdbx_description
1 polymer ?
#
loop_
_entity_poly.entity_id
_entity_poly.type
_entity_poly.pdbx_seq_one_letter_code
_entity_poly.pdbx_strand_id
1 'polypeptide(L)'
;MAGFPGVYEEPADLALQQERHYQLLSELQGLVKDLPSSCQQRLSYTILSDLALALIDGTVFEIVQGLLEIQHLTEKNLYNQRLQLHGEHRALKQDLLRRHKEAMQSCKPHNVQILKAAQQRELEALEQRIKDEQRMMDEKIVLELDQKVVDQQSTLEKAGVSGFYITTNPQELTLQMNLLELIRKLQQKESKLGNSFN
;
A
#
# COMPACT_ATOMS: atom_id res chain seq x y z
N MET A 1 -12.00 1.64 -54.15
CA MET A 1 -11.81 0.55 -53.18
C MET A 1 -10.50 0.80 -52.48
N ALA A 2 -10.54 1.36 -51.28
CA ALA A 2 -9.36 1.62 -50.47
C ALA A 2 -8.97 0.31 -49.76
N GLY A 3 -7.75 -0.17 -50.03
CA GLY A 3 -7.20 -1.35 -49.38
C GLY A 3 -6.94 -1.07 -47.91
N PHE A 4 -7.53 -1.88 -47.03
CA PHE A 4 -7.12 -1.98 -45.64
C PHE A 4 -5.71 -2.58 -45.58
N PRO A 5 -4.72 -1.94 -44.93
CA PRO A 5 -3.47 -2.60 -44.62
C PRO A 5 -3.74 -3.56 -43.46
N GLY A 6 -3.80 -4.87 -43.78
CA GLY A 6 -3.76 -5.92 -42.78
C GLY A 6 -2.44 -5.81 -42.03
N VAL A 7 -2.55 -5.67 -40.70
CA VAL A 7 -1.44 -5.81 -39.76
C VAL A 7 -1.01 -7.26 -39.81
N TYR A 8 -0.06 -7.59 -40.70
CA TYR A 8 0.65 -8.86 -40.64
C TYR A 8 1.72 -8.68 -39.56
N GLU A 9 1.47 -9.20 -38.35
CA GLU A 9 2.55 -9.43 -37.37
C GLU A 9 3.60 -10.30 -38.06
N GLU A 10 4.83 -9.79 -38.22
CA GLU A 10 5.88 -10.52 -38.90
C GLU A 10 6.26 -11.76 -38.07
N PRO A 11 6.55 -12.91 -38.71
CA PRO A 11 6.97 -14.12 -38.00
C PRO A 11 8.23 -13.94 -37.15
N ALA A 12 9.02 -12.89 -37.40
CA ALA A 12 10.15 -12.48 -36.57
C ALA A 12 9.72 -11.90 -35.22
N ASP A 13 8.63 -11.12 -35.17
CA ASP A 13 8.11 -10.52 -33.94
C ASP A 13 7.53 -11.59 -33.00
N LEU A 14 6.83 -12.57 -33.56
CA LEU A 14 6.33 -13.74 -32.82
C LEU A 14 7.47 -14.56 -32.19
N ALA A 15 8.57 -14.78 -32.93
CA ALA A 15 9.73 -15.49 -32.42
C ALA A 15 10.42 -14.73 -31.27
N LEU A 16 10.55 -13.41 -31.40
CA LEU A 16 11.12 -12.54 -30.37
C LEU A 16 10.26 -12.53 -29.09
N GLN A 17 8.93 -12.41 -29.23
CA GLN A 17 8.01 -12.48 -28.11
C GLN A 17 8.07 -13.84 -27.40
N GLN A 18 8.17 -14.93 -28.17
CA GLN A 18 8.29 -16.27 -27.61
C GLN A 18 9.61 -16.47 -26.87
N GLU A 19 10.72 -15.96 -27.41
CA GLU A 19 12.02 -15.99 -26.71
C GLU A 19 11.94 -15.21 -25.39
N ARG A 20 11.37 -14.00 -25.43
CA ARG A 20 11.17 -13.15 -24.26
C ARG A 20 10.29 -13.83 -23.21
N HIS A 21 9.20 -14.47 -23.63
CA HIS A 21 8.32 -15.25 -22.75
C HIS A 21 9.07 -16.37 -22.03
N TYR A 22 9.87 -17.16 -22.77
CA TYR A 22 10.68 -18.23 -22.17
C TYR A 22 11.72 -17.71 -21.18
N GLN A 23 12.37 -16.59 -21.51
CA GLN A 23 13.33 -15.93 -20.60
C GLN A 23 12.64 -15.51 -19.29
N LEU A 24 11.52 -14.79 -19.38
CA LEU A 24 10.74 -14.33 -18.22
C LEU A 24 10.23 -15.50 -17.38
N LEU A 25 9.71 -16.55 -18.03
CA LEU A 25 9.21 -17.73 -17.35
C LEU A 25 10.31 -18.49 -16.60
N SER A 26 11.50 -18.61 -17.21
CA SER A 26 12.67 -19.23 -16.56
C SER A 26 13.10 -18.45 -15.31
N GLU A 27 13.14 -17.12 -15.41
CA GLU A 27 13.45 -16.25 -14.27
C GLU A 27 12.39 -16.35 -13.16
N LEU A 28 11.10 -16.34 -13.51
CA LEU A 28 10.01 -16.54 -12.56
C LEU A 28 10.13 -17.89 -11.84
N GLN A 29 10.38 -18.98 -12.57
CA GLN A 29 10.59 -20.31 -11.98
C GLN A 29 11.81 -20.34 -11.05
N GLY A 30 12.88 -19.61 -11.39
CA GLY A 30 14.03 -19.42 -10.52
C GLY A 30 13.64 -18.74 -9.21
N LEU A 31 12.93 -17.61 -9.29
CA LEU A 31 12.48 -16.85 -8.12
C LEU A 31 11.49 -17.63 -7.23
N VAL A 32 10.66 -18.49 -7.81
CA VAL A 32 9.72 -19.34 -7.06
C VAL A 32 10.44 -20.36 -6.18
N LYS A 33 11.61 -20.86 -6.61
CA LYS A 33 12.38 -21.84 -5.81
C LYS A 33 12.87 -21.25 -4.49
N ASP A 34 13.04 -19.93 -4.42
CA ASP A 34 13.46 -19.23 -3.22
C ASP A 34 12.29 -18.96 -2.23
N LEU A 35 11.04 -19.25 -2.62
CA LEU A 35 9.86 -19.07 -1.78
C LEU A 35 9.61 -20.30 -0.88
N PRO A 36 8.90 -20.15 0.26
CA PRO A 36 8.45 -21.29 1.07
C PRO A 36 7.61 -22.28 0.28
N SER A 37 7.69 -23.57 0.61
CA SER A 37 6.99 -24.67 -0.10
C SER A 37 5.47 -24.49 -0.18
N SER A 38 4.85 -23.92 0.87
CA SER A 38 3.41 -23.58 0.89
C SER A 38 3.02 -22.56 -0.19
N CYS A 39 3.94 -21.66 -0.57
CA CYS A 39 3.73 -20.67 -1.63
C CYS A 39 3.96 -21.29 -3.01
N GLN A 40 5.00 -22.12 -3.15
CA GLN A 40 5.33 -22.80 -4.40
C GLN A 40 4.17 -23.66 -4.93
N GLN A 41 3.48 -24.39 -4.04
CA GLN A 41 2.37 -25.27 -4.42
C GLN A 41 1.18 -24.53 -5.04
N ARG A 42 1.04 -23.23 -4.77
CA ARG A 42 -0.04 -22.41 -5.29
C ARG A 42 0.31 -21.73 -6.62
N LEU A 43 1.59 -21.69 -6.96
CA LEU A 43 2.12 -21.08 -8.18
C LEU A 43 2.28 -22.16 -9.25
N SER A 44 1.16 -22.53 -9.88
CA SER A 44 1.16 -23.50 -10.97
C SER A 44 1.94 -22.97 -12.19
N TYR A 45 2.42 -23.89 -13.03
CA TYR A 45 3.06 -23.54 -14.30
C TYR A 45 2.19 -22.61 -15.15
N THR A 46 0.88 -22.85 -15.21
CA THR A 46 -0.07 -22.02 -15.95
C THR A 46 -0.08 -20.59 -15.45
N ILE A 47 -0.17 -20.37 -14.13
CA ILE A 47 -0.13 -19.02 -13.55
C ILE A 47 1.19 -18.30 -13.89
N LEU A 48 2.33 -19.00 -13.81
CA LEU A 48 3.62 -18.41 -14.14
C LEU A 48 3.77 -18.10 -15.64
N SER A 49 3.23 -18.95 -16.51
CA SER A 49 3.22 -18.74 -17.95
C SER A 49 2.34 -17.56 -18.34
N ASP A 50 1.14 -17.46 -17.77
CA ASP A 50 0.22 -16.35 -18.03
C ASP A 50 0.76 -15.03 -17.46
N LEU A 51 1.41 -15.09 -16.29
CA LEU A 51 2.11 -13.93 -15.74
C LEU A 51 3.27 -13.49 -16.64
N ALA A 52 4.11 -14.42 -17.11
CA ALA A 52 5.21 -14.10 -18.03
C ALA A 52 4.69 -13.41 -19.31
N LEU A 53 3.56 -13.85 -19.84
CA LEU A 53 2.90 -13.25 -21.01
C LEU A 53 2.48 -11.81 -20.74
N ALA A 54 1.84 -11.55 -19.59
CA ALA A 54 1.43 -10.20 -19.19
C ALA A 54 2.61 -9.24 -18.96
N LEU A 55 3.81 -9.76 -18.69
CA LEU A 55 5.01 -8.97 -18.43
C LEU A 55 5.84 -8.64 -19.69
N ILE A 56 5.52 -9.21 -20.86
CA ILE A 56 6.36 -9.10 -22.07
C ILE A 56 6.57 -7.65 -22.50
N ASP A 57 5.50 -6.86 -22.54
CA ASP A 57 5.52 -5.48 -23.05
C ASP A 57 6.06 -4.46 -22.04
N GLY A 58 6.26 -4.87 -20.78
CA GLY A 58 6.78 -4.04 -19.71
C GLY A 58 5.79 -3.07 -19.06
N THR A 59 4.59 -2.89 -19.63
CA THR A 59 3.53 -2.00 -19.10
C THR A 59 3.17 -2.37 -17.67
N VAL A 60 3.08 -3.66 -17.36
CA VAL A 60 2.74 -4.14 -16.02
C VAL A 60 3.81 -3.75 -14.99
N PHE A 61 5.10 -3.67 -15.38
CA PHE A 61 6.13 -3.17 -14.46
C PHE A 61 5.95 -1.69 -14.14
N GLU A 62 5.59 -0.88 -15.13
CA GLU A 62 5.30 0.54 -14.93
C GLU A 62 4.06 0.74 -14.05
N ILE A 63 3.01 -0.06 -14.26
CA ILE A 63 1.80 -0.04 -13.43
C ILE A 63 2.14 -0.40 -11.98
N VAL A 64 2.87 -1.49 -11.75
CA VAL A 64 3.27 -1.91 -10.39
C VAL A 64 4.14 -0.85 -9.72
N GLN A 65 5.04 -0.20 -10.46
CA GLN A 65 5.86 0.88 -9.94
C GLN A 65 5.02 2.11 -9.57
N GLY A 66 4.08 2.51 -10.42
CA GLY A 66 3.15 3.61 -10.14
C GLY A 66 2.24 3.32 -8.93
N LEU A 67 1.73 2.09 -8.81
CA LEU A 67 0.94 1.66 -7.65
C LEU A 67 1.76 1.72 -6.34
N LEU A 68 3.04 1.36 -6.39
CA LEU A 68 3.94 1.44 -5.25
C LEU A 68 4.21 2.89 -4.82
N GLU A 69 4.40 3.79 -5.78
CA GLU A 69 4.59 5.22 -5.51
C GLU A 69 3.34 5.86 -4.89
N ILE A 70 2.16 5.53 -5.44
CA ILE A 70 0.86 5.96 -4.89
C ILE A 70 0.69 5.44 -3.46
N GLN A 71 1.05 4.16 -3.21
CA GLN A 71 1.01 3.57 -1.88
C GLN A 71 1.90 4.33 -0.90
N HIS A 72 3.18 4.51 -1.22
CA HIS A 72 4.12 5.23 -0.35
C HIS A 72 3.68 6.67 -0.07
N LEU A 73 3.16 7.38 -1.07
CA LEU A 73 2.65 8.74 -0.90
C LEU A 73 1.44 8.75 0.04
N THR A 74 0.52 7.80 -0.13
CA THR A 74 -0.67 7.66 0.72
C THR A 74 -0.28 7.35 2.17
N GLU A 75 0.58 6.37 2.39
CA GLU A 75 1.08 6.00 3.72
C GLU A 75 1.77 7.17 4.42
N LYS A 76 2.62 7.91 3.68
CA LYS A 76 3.28 9.11 4.20
C LYS A 76 2.28 10.19 4.59
N ASN A 77 1.25 10.42 3.78
CA ASN A 77 0.21 11.40 4.06
C ASN A 77 -0.60 11.01 5.31
N LEU A 78 -1.02 9.75 5.43
CA LEU A 78 -1.75 9.24 6.59
C LEU A 78 -0.92 9.32 7.87
N TYR A 79 0.36 8.96 7.80
CA TYR A 79 1.29 9.11 8.91
C TYR A 79 1.43 10.58 9.36
N ASN A 80 1.58 11.51 8.41
CA ASN A 80 1.70 12.92 8.72
C ASN A 80 0.42 13.50 9.34
N GLN A 81 -0.76 13.10 8.85
CA GLN A 81 -2.05 13.47 9.45
C GLN A 81 -2.13 12.98 10.90
N ARG A 82 -1.73 11.73 11.16
CA ARG A 82 -1.67 11.17 12.51
C ARG A 82 -0.72 11.92 13.43
N LEU A 83 0.47 12.23 12.93
CA LEU A 83 1.45 13.00 13.69
C LEU A 83 0.95 14.41 14.02
N GLN A 84 0.29 15.07 13.06
CA GLN A 84 -0.31 16.39 13.27
C GLN A 84 -1.37 16.35 14.37
N LEU A 85 -2.31 15.39 14.34
CA LEU A 85 -3.34 15.26 15.37
C LEU A 85 -2.72 15.07 16.77
N HIS A 86 -1.68 14.23 16.88
CA HIS A 86 -0.95 14.08 18.14
C HIS A 86 -0.29 15.39 18.61
N GLY A 87 0.26 16.17 17.69
CA GLY A 87 0.80 17.50 17.97
C GLY A 87 -0.25 18.45 18.52
N GLU A 88 -1.43 18.49 17.89
CA GLU A 88 -2.58 19.30 18.32
C GLU A 88 -3.07 18.88 19.72
N HIS A 89 -3.21 17.58 19.98
CA HIS A 89 -3.58 17.05 21.30
C HIS A 89 -2.60 17.45 22.40
N ARG A 90 -1.30 17.41 22.09
CA ARG A 90 -0.25 17.83 23.04
C ARG A 90 -0.36 19.33 23.36
N ALA A 91 -0.56 20.15 22.33
CA ALA A 91 -0.74 21.59 22.50
C ALA A 91 -1.99 21.92 23.32
N LEU A 92 -3.13 21.28 23.01
CA LEU A 92 -4.38 21.44 23.76
C LEU A 92 -4.23 21.08 25.23
N LYS A 93 -3.58 19.95 25.55
CA LYS A 93 -3.33 19.55 26.94
C LYS A 93 -2.42 20.54 27.66
N GLN A 94 -1.37 21.03 26.99
CA GLN A 94 -0.48 22.03 27.57
C GLN A 94 -1.20 23.35 27.86
N ASP A 95 -2.04 23.82 26.93
CA ASP A 95 -2.82 25.04 27.11
C ASP A 95 -3.86 24.91 28.21
N LEU A 96 -4.53 23.75 28.32
CA LEU A 96 -5.47 23.49 29.40
C LEU A 96 -4.78 23.55 30.76
N LEU A 97 -3.66 22.85 30.92
CA LEU A 97 -2.89 22.83 32.16
C LEU A 97 -2.36 24.22 32.53
N ARG A 98 -1.96 25.02 31.53
CA ARG A 98 -1.55 26.41 31.75
C ARG A 98 -2.71 27.25 32.29
N ARG A 99 -3.90 27.18 31.67
CA ARG A 99 -5.11 27.88 32.15
C ARG A 99 -5.51 27.44 33.54
N HIS A 100 -5.43 26.14 33.84
CA HIS A 100 -5.70 25.60 35.18
C HIS A 100 -4.75 26.18 36.23
N LYS A 101 -3.47 26.29 35.91
CA LYS A 101 -2.45 26.90 36.78
C LYS A 101 -2.71 28.38 37.03
N GLU A 102 -3.04 29.14 35.98
CA GLU A 102 -3.37 30.57 36.07
C GLU A 102 -4.64 30.80 36.92
N ALA A 103 -5.69 30.00 36.70
CA ALA A 103 -6.92 30.05 37.48
C ALA A 103 -6.67 29.74 38.97
N MET A 104 -5.81 28.76 39.27
CA MET A 104 -5.45 28.39 40.65
C MET A 104 -4.73 29.52 41.39
N GLN A 105 -3.89 30.30 40.72
CA GLN A 105 -3.16 31.42 41.33
C GLN A 105 -4.08 32.58 41.74
N SER A 106 -5.18 32.78 41.00
CA SER A 106 -6.15 33.86 41.26
C SER A 106 -7.31 33.44 42.17
N CYS A 107 -7.38 32.17 42.58
CA CYS A 107 -8.53 31.61 43.30
C CYS A 107 -8.49 31.91 44.80
N LYS A 108 -9.65 32.26 45.38
CA LYS A 108 -9.80 32.45 46.84
C LYS A 108 -9.77 31.09 47.56
N PRO A 109 -9.20 31.00 48.79
CA PRO A 109 -9.02 29.73 49.51
C PRO A 109 -10.29 28.88 49.65
N HIS A 110 -11.44 29.51 49.86
CA HIS A 110 -12.73 28.83 50.04
C HIS A 110 -13.27 28.18 48.74
N ASN A 111 -12.82 28.64 47.56
CA ASN A 111 -13.29 28.14 46.26
C ASN A 111 -12.34 27.10 45.66
N VAL A 112 -11.18 26.86 46.27
CA VAL A 112 -10.12 26.00 45.70
C VAL A 112 -10.61 24.58 45.43
N GLN A 113 -11.40 23.99 46.34
CA GLN A 113 -11.89 22.62 46.17
C GLN A 113 -12.88 22.49 45.01
N ILE A 114 -13.78 23.47 44.87
CA ILE A 114 -14.75 23.52 43.76
C ILE A 114 -14.01 23.70 42.43
N LEU A 115 -13.01 24.59 42.40
CA LEU A 115 -12.18 24.83 41.22
C LEU A 115 -11.41 23.56 40.82
N LYS A 116 -10.76 22.88 41.78
CA LYS A 116 -10.06 21.61 41.51
C LYS A 116 -10.98 20.54 40.94
N ALA A 117 -12.19 20.40 41.48
CA ALA A 117 -13.18 19.46 40.96
C ALA A 117 -13.67 19.84 39.55
N ALA A 118 -13.75 21.13 39.22
CA ALA A 118 -14.06 21.58 37.87
C ALA A 118 -12.90 21.29 36.89
N GLN A 119 -11.66 21.59 37.29
CA GLN A 119 -10.45 21.34 36.50
C GLN A 119 -10.25 19.85 36.23
N GLN A 120 -10.48 19.00 37.22
CA GLN A 120 -10.39 17.55 37.07
C GLN A 120 -11.39 17.03 36.03
N ARG A 121 -12.66 17.47 36.11
CA ARG A 121 -13.68 17.11 35.12
C ARG A 121 -13.34 17.60 33.71
N GLU A 122 -12.77 18.79 33.59
CA GLU A 122 -12.34 19.35 32.30
C GLU A 122 -11.19 18.55 31.70
N LEU A 123 -10.23 18.11 32.53
CA LEU A 123 -9.12 17.25 32.09
C LEU A 123 -9.64 15.88 31.64
N GLU A 124 -10.52 15.25 32.40
CA GLU A 124 -11.15 13.97 32.04
C GLU A 124 -11.92 14.07 30.72
N ALA A 125 -12.70 15.15 30.54
CA ALA A 125 -13.42 15.40 29.29
C ALA A 125 -12.46 15.58 28.10
N LEU A 126 -11.36 16.31 28.29
CA LEU A 126 -10.34 16.47 27.25
C LEU A 126 -9.66 15.14 26.91
N GLU A 127 -9.28 14.35 27.92
CA GLU A 127 -8.63 13.05 27.71
C GLU A 127 -9.55 12.07 26.99
N GLN A 128 -10.85 12.05 27.34
CA GLN A 128 -11.83 11.26 26.63
C GLN A 128 -11.99 11.70 25.17
N ARG A 129 -12.08 13.01 24.92
CA ARG A 129 -12.14 13.56 23.56
C ARG A 129 -10.91 13.19 22.73
N ILE A 130 -9.71 13.35 23.29
CA ILE A 130 -8.45 12.98 22.63
C ILE A 130 -8.45 11.50 22.24
N LYS A 131 -8.89 10.62 23.14
CA LYS A 131 -8.98 9.18 22.91
C LYS A 131 -9.95 8.84 21.79
N ASP A 132 -11.10 9.50 21.75
CA ASP A 132 -12.11 9.27 20.72
C ASP A 132 -11.65 9.79 19.35
N GLU A 133 -11.02 10.96 19.29
CA GLU A 133 -10.41 11.51 18.06
C GLU A 133 -9.28 10.61 17.53
N GLN A 134 -8.42 10.08 18.41
CA GLN A 134 -7.38 9.12 18.01
C GLN A 134 -7.99 7.84 17.43
N ARG A 135 -9.04 7.32 18.07
CA ARG A 135 -9.72 6.11 17.58
C ARG A 135 -10.33 6.33 16.20
N MET A 136 -11.08 7.42 16.03
CA MET A 136 -11.71 7.75 14.75
C MET A 136 -10.67 7.91 13.63
N MET A 137 -9.53 8.51 13.93
CA MET A 137 -8.44 8.64 12.96
C MET A 137 -7.80 7.30 12.63
N ASP A 138 -7.53 6.44 13.62
CA ASP A 138 -6.95 5.12 13.39
C ASP A 138 -7.90 4.22 12.56
N GLU A 139 -9.20 4.26 12.85
CA GLU A 139 -10.24 3.59 12.05
C GLU A 139 -10.25 4.10 10.61
N LYS A 140 -10.19 5.43 10.42
CA LYS A 140 -10.12 6.04 9.10
C LYS A 140 -8.86 5.60 8.33
N ILE A 141 -7.70 5.54 8.99
CA ILE A 141 -6.45 5.09 8.36
C ILE A 141 -6.59 3.65 7.85
N VAL A 142 -7.15 2.75 8.66
CA VAL A 142 -7.36 1.35 8.24
C VAL A 142 -8.28 1.28 7.03
N LEU A 143 -9.41 2.01 7.04
CA LEU A 143 -10.34 2.02 5.90
C LEU A 143 -9.69 2.57 4.62
N GLU A 144 -8.87 3.62 4.71
CA GLU A 144 -8.16 4.14 3.54
C GLU A 144 -7.12 3.15 3.01
N LEU A 145 -6.42 2.43 3.89
CA LEU A 145 -5.46 1.39 3.48
C LEU A 145 -6.18 0.19 2.83
N ASP A 146 -7.30 -0.26 3.39
CA ASP A 146 -8.11 -1.34 2.82
C ASP A 146 -8.62 -0.95 1.42
N GLN A 147 -9.09 0.29 1.26
CA GLN A 147 -9.50 0.80 -0.05
C GLN A 147 -8.33 0.81 -1.04
N LYS A 148 -7.11 1.13 -0.60
CA LYS A 148 -5.92 1.06 -1.49
C LYS A 148 -5.62 -0.35 -1.95
N VAL A 149 -5.80 -1.36 -1.09
CA VAL A 149 -5.66 -2.77 -1.49
C VAL A 149 -6.68 -3.12 -2.59
N VAL A 150 -7.94 -2.71 -2.42
CA VAL A 150 -8.99 -2.93 -3.43
C VAL A 150 -8.67 -2.23 -4.75
N ASP A 151 -8.22 -0.97 -4.70
CA ASP A 151 -7.83 -0.19 -5.89
C ASP A 151 -6.66 -0.86 -6.64
N GLN A 152 -5.63 -1.32 -5.91
CA GLN A 152 -4.49 -2.04 -6.47
C GLN A 152 -4.91 -3.36 -7.13
N GLN A 153 -5.72 -4.17 -6.45
CA GLN A 153 -6.27 -5.42 -6.99
C GLN A 153 -7.06 -5.16 -8.28
N SER A 154 -7.97 -4.18 -8.26
CA SER A 154 -8.79 -3.84 -9.43
C SER A 154 -7.95 -3.33 -10.60
N THR A 155 -6.90 -2.55 -10.33
CA THR A 155 -6.01 -2.02 -11.36
C THR A 155 -5.22 -3.14 -12.04
N LEU A 156 -4.68 -4.08 -11.25
CA LEU A 156 -3.92 -5.23 -11.78
C LEU A 156 -4.81 -6.22 -12.52
N GLU A 157 -6.03 -6.46 -12.03
CA GLU A 157 -7.04 -7.26 -12.72
C GLU A 157 -7.39 -6.66 -14.09
N LYS A 158 -7.64 -5.33 -14.15
CA LYS A 158 -7.93 -4.62 -15.40
C LYS A 158 -6.74 -4.57 -16.35
N ALA A 159 -5.52 -4.59 -15.83
CA ALA A 159 -4.29 -4.68 -16.62
C ALA A 159 -4.04 -6.11 -17.15
N GLY A 160 -4.92 -7.08 -16.86
CA GLY A 160 -4.81 -8.45 -17.35
C GLY A 160 -3.75 -9.27 -16.61
N VAL A 161 -3.33 -8.85 -15.42
CA VAL A 161 -2.34 -9.58 -14.63
C VAL A 161 -2.99 -10.79 -13.98
N SER A 162 -2.57 -11.98 -14.42
CA SER A 162 -3.08 -13.26 -13.93
C SER A 162 -2.93 -13.43 -12.42
N GLY A 163 -3.99 -13.89 -11.76
CA GLY A 163 -4.03 -14.12 -10.31
C GLY A 163 -4.52 -12.91 -9.49
N PHE A 164 -4.77 -11.75 -10.11
CA PHE A 164 -5.34 -10.59 -9.45
C PHE A 164 -6.84 -10.47 -9.71
N TYR A 165 -7.57 -10.26 -8.61
CA TYR A 165 -9.00 -10.00 -8.54
C TYR A 165 -9.32 -9.46 -7.14
N ILE A 166 -10.43 -8.76 -6.98
CA ILE A 166 -10.81 -8.21 -5.67
C ILE A 166 -11.14 -9.36 -4.70
N THR A 167 -10.42 -9.42 -3.59
CA THR A 167 -10.60 -10.46 -2.58
C THR A 167 -10.13 -10.02 -1.20
N THR A 168 -10.86 -10.48 -0.17
CA THR A 168 -10.50 -10.32 1.25
C THR A 168 -10.10 -11.64 1.89
N ASN A 169 -10.05 -12.74 1.12
CA ASN A 169 -9.62 -14.03 1.63
C ASN A 169 -8.11 -13.98 1.95
N PRO A 170 -7.67 -14.27 3.20
CA PRO A 170 -6.27 -14.16 3.60
C PRO A 170 -5.32 -15.03 2.76
N GLN A 171 -5.79 -16.20 2.30
CA GLN A 171 -5.00 -17.08 1.46
C GLN A 171 -4.79 -16.43 0.08
N GLU A 172 -5.86 -15.92 -0.53
CA GLU A 172 -5.78 -15.27 -1.84
C GLU A 172 -4.95 -13.98 -1.80
N LEU A 173 -5.09 -13.18 -0.73
CA LEU A 173 -4.23 -12.03 -0.48
C LEU A 173 -2.76 -12.42 -0.41
N THR A 174 -2.43 -13.50 0.31
CA THR A 174 -1.06 -14.02 0.38
C THR A 174 -0.54 -14.40 -1.00
N LEU A 175 -1.36 -15.03 -1.84
CA LEU A 175 -0.98 -15.38 -3.21
C LEU A 175 -0.70 -14.13 -4.04
N GLN A 176 -1.59 -13.13 -4.00
CA GLN A 176 -1.43 -11.87 -4.74
C GLN A 176 -0.21 -11.08 -4.29
N MET A 177 0.10 -11.06 -2.99
CA MET A 177 1.34 -10.45 -2.48
C MET A 177 2.59 -11.17 -3.01
N ASN A 178 2.57 -12.51 -3.02
CA ASN A 178 3.68 -13.28 -3.58
C ASN A 178 3.88 -13.00 -5.08
N LEU A 179 2.78 -12.89 -5.85
CA LEU A 179 2.84 -12.53 -7.27
C LEU A 179 3.43 -11.12 -7.46
N LEU A 180 3.00 -10.14 -6.67
CA LEU A 180 3.59 -8.80 -6.67
C LEU A 180 5.09 -8.82 -6.35
N GLU A 181 5.51 -9.62 -5.38
CA GLU A 181 6.92 -9.76 -5.02
C GLU A 181 7.75 -10.35 -6.18
N LEU A 182 7.21 -11.35 -6.88
CA LEU A 182 7.84 -11.92 -8.08
C LEU A 182 8.00 -10.88 -9.18
N ILE A 183 6.93 -10.13 -9.51
CA ILE A 183 6.97 -9.06 -10.52
C ILE A 183 8.06 -8.04 -10.16
N ARG A 184 8.11 -7.60 -8.90
CA ARG A 184 9.12 -6.62 -8.44
C ARG A 184 10.55 -7.17 -8.47
N LYS A 185 10.75 -8.42 -8.04
CA LYS A 185 12.08 -9.08 -8.10
C LYS A 185 12.56 -9.21 -9.54
N LEU A 186 11.66 -9.51 -10.46
CA LEU A 186 11.99 -9.61 -11.88
C LEU A 186 12.35 -8.24 -12.44
N GLN A 187 11.55 -7.20 -12.20
CA GLN A 187 11.85 -5.81 -12.58
C GLN A 187 13.23 -5.34 -12.08
N GLN A 188 13.60 -5.69 -10.85
CA GLN A 188 14.92 -5.37 -10.29
C GLN A 188 16.06 -6.10 -11.00
N LYS A 189 15.86 -7.37 -11.40
CA LYS A 189 16.86 -8.11 -12.18
C LYS A 189 17.06 -7.48 -13.56
N GLU A 190 15.99 -7.08 -14.23
CA GLU A 190 16.06 -6.45 -15.54
C GLU A 190 16.76 -5.09 -15.50
N SER A 191 16.47 -4.30 -14.47
CA SER A 191 17.14 -3.01 -14.23
C SER A 191 18.65 -3.18 -13.96
N LYS A 192 19.04 -4.24 -13.23
CA LYS A 192 20.45 -4.55 -12.96
C LYS A 192 21.20 -5.00 -14.21
N LEU A 193 20.56 -5.81 -15.05
CA LEU A 193 21.13 -6.23 -16.33
C LEU A 193 21.33 -5.03 -17.26
N GLY A 194 20.33 -4.14 -17.37
CA GLY A 194 20.45 -2.90 -18.16
C GLY A 194 21.54 -1.94 -17.67
N ASN A 195 21.82 -1.90 -16.37
CA ASN A 195 22.91 -1.10 -15.81
C ASN A 195 24.29 -1.78 -15.92
N SER A 196 24.37 -3.09 -16.14
CA SER A 196 25.63 -3.82 -16.30
C SER A 196 26.21 -3.73 -17.72
N PHE A 197 25.44 -3.23 -18.69
CA PHE A 197 25.85 -3.04 -20.08
C PHE A 197 26.01 -1.57 -20.50
N ASN A 198 26.01 -0.63 -19.52
CA ASN A 198 26.29 0.79 -19.73
C ASN A 198 27.58 1.22 -19.01
#